data_AF-X1J140-F1
#
_entry.id   AF-X1J140-F1
#
_cell.length_a   1.000
_cell.length_b   1.000
_cell.length_c   1.000
_cell.angle_alpha   90.00
_cell.angle_beta   90.00
_cell.angle_gamma   90.00
#
_symmetry.space_group_name_H-M   'P 1'
#
loop_
_entity.id
_entity.type
_entity.pdbx_description
1 polymer ?
#
loop_
_entity_poly.entity_id
_entity_poly.type
_entity_poly.pdbx_seq_one_letter_code
_entity_poly.pdbx_strand_id
1 'polypeptide(L)'
;MSHPDLHNGEPPLAPSAINPKSKTFTFEGFQDTVTPREMTIDDIKQTIQDFKNAGSNAMKAGFDGVEIHSSNGYLFHQFFTRCSNNRTDEYGGSIENRARILFEVIDAMKGVMPENRIGARLNPSFNEIFGIMVDEETIPTFEYIVEKLNSYNLAYLHLSEPFNDVTNVPFAVSNIAEHF
;
A
#
# COMPACT_ATOMS: atom_id res chain seq x y z
N MET A 1 8.01 4.57 -2.86
CA MET A 1 9.19 5.12 -3.55
C MET A 1 9.97 6.02 -2.61
N SER A 2 11.27 5.77 -2.40
CA SER A 2 12.12 6.56 -1.49
C SER A 2 13.61 6.33 -1.78
N HIS A 3 14.51 7.14 -1.18
CA HIS A 3 15.97 7.04 -1.30
C HIS A 3 16.66 7.12 0.07
N PRO A 4 17.87 6.54 0.26
CA PRO A 4 18.63 6.69 1.50
C PRO A 4 18.89 8.14 1.95
N ASP A 5 18.98 9.09 1.03
CA ASP A 5 19.11 10.52 1.37
C ASP A 5 17.95 11.03 2.24
N LEU A 6 16.78 10.39 2.15
CA LEU A 6 15.59 10.72 2.93
C LEU A 6 15.54 9.97 4.28
N HIS A 7 16.52 9.12 4.54
CA HIS A 7 16.58 8.16 5.66
C HIS A 7 17.94 8.19 6.37
N ASN A 8 18.64 9.33 6.37
CA ASN A 8 19.96 9.49 6.98
C ASN A 8 21.01 8.48 6.48
N GLY A 9 20.92 8.08 5.21
CA GLY A 9 21.81 7.09 4.60
C GLY A 9 21.35 5.64 4.72
N GLU A 10 20.30 5.36 5.49
CA GLU A 10 19.76 4.00 5.61
C GLU A 10 18.88 3.63 4.40
N PRO A 11 18.90 2.36 3.93
CA PRO A 11 18.00 1.92 2.88
C PRO A 11 16.53 2.07 3.30
N PRO A 12 15.64 2.49 2.37
CA PRO A 12 14.21 2.56 2.65
C PRO A 12 13.64 1.17 2.95
N LEU A 13 12.51 1.13 3.67
CA LEU A 13 11.81 -0.10 4.02
C LEU A 13 10.84 -0.56 2.92
N ALA A 14 10.73 -1.88 2.77
CA ALA A 14 9.79 -2.55 1.86
C ALA A 14 9.44 -3.97 2.37
N PRO A 15 8.36 -4.60 1.88
CA PRO A 15 8.04 -5.98 2.20
C PRO A 15 9.15 -6.97 1.80
N SER A 16 9.91 -6.69 0.74
CA SER A 16 11.05 -7.51 0.32
C SER A 16 12.16 -6.64 -0.27
N ALA A 17 13.39 -7.17 -0.31
CA ALA A 17 14.57 -6.49 -0.84
C ALA A 17 14.58 -6.46 -2.40
N ILE A 18 13.57 -5.81 -3.00
CA ILE A 18 13.36 -5.74 -4.45
C ILE A 18 13.37 -4.27 -4.87
N ASN A 19 14.33 -3.90 -5.72
CA ASN A 19 14.42 -2.54 -6.25
C ASN A 19 13.39 -2.33 -7.38
N PRO A 20 12.53 -1.29 -7.33
CA PRO A 20 11.58 -0.99 -8.40
C PRO A 20 12.25 -0.46 -9.69
N LYS A 21 13.57 -0.20 -9.66
CA LYS A 21 14.37 0.33 -10.78
C LYS A 21 13.75 1.60 -11.39
N SER A 22 13.35 2.52 -10.53
CA SER A 22 12.72 3.78 -10.91
C SER A 22 13.53 4.95 -10.33
N LYS A 23 13.05 6.18 -10.52
CA LYS A 23 13.62 7.39 -9.93
C LYS A 23 12.76 7.92 -8.79
N THR A 24 13.40 8.61 -7.86
CA THR A 24 12.74 9.35 -6.78
C THR A 24 13.41 10.70 -6.59
N PHE A 25 12.65 11.70 -6.18
CA PHE A 25 13.19 13.04 -5.93
C PHE A 25 13.83 13.10 -4.54
N THR A 26 15.07 13.57 -4.46
CA THR A 26 15.82 13.81 -3.22
C THR A 26 16.18 15.29 -3.09
N PHE A 27 16.92 15.66 -2.06
CA PHE A 27 17.40 17.04 -1.88
C PHE A 27 18.29 17.52 -3.03
N GLU A 28 18.86 16.60 -3.82
CA GLU A 28 19.74 16.89 -4.96
C GLU A 28 19.06 16.67 -6.33
N GLY A 29 17.74 16.42 -6.35
CA GLY A 29 16.97 16.15 -7.56
C GLY A 29 16.64 14.67 -7.75
N PHE A 30 16.35 14.25 -8.98
CA PHE A 30 15.99 12.85 -9.25
C PHE A 30 17.21 11.92 -9.18
N GLN A 31 17.13 10.94 -8.28
CA GLN A 31 18.11 9.87 -8.10
C GLN A 31 17.45 8.52 -8.39
N ASP A 32 18.26 7.54 -8.83
CA ASP A 32 17.80 6.16 -9.01
C ASP A 32 17.49 5.53 -7.65
N THR A 33 16.43 4.72 -7.58
CA THR A 33 16.14 3.95 -6.38
C THR A 33 17.20 2.88 -6.13
N VAL A 34 17.44 2.60 -4.85
CA VAL A 34 18.29 1.50 -4.40
C VAL A 34 17.45 0.31 -3.95
N THR A 35 18.09 -0.84 -3.77
CA THR A 35 17.43 -1.99 -3.14
C THR A 35 17.03 -1.63 -1.70
N PRO A 36 15.74 -1.74 -1.34
CA PRO A 36 15.29 -1.46 0.01
C PRO A 36 15.75 -2.54 0.99
N ARG A 37 15.70 -2.23 2.29
CA ARG A 37 15.81 -3.23 3.34
C ARG A 37 14.45 -3.89 3.54
N GLU A 38 14.43 -5.21 3.52
CA GLU A 38 13.24 -5.97 3.88
C GLU A 38 12.86 -5.69 5.34
N MET A 39 11.57 -5.39 5.56
CA MET A 39 11.02 -5.16 6.88
C MET A 39 11.08 -6.43 7.74
N THR A 40 11.54 -6.31 8.97
CA THR A 40 11.31 -7.31 10.01
C THR A 40 9.86 -7.25 10.48
N ILE A 41 9.41 -8.27 11.21
CA ILE A 41 8.10 -8.25 11.87
C ILE A 41 7.97 -7.04 12.81
N ASP A 42 9.06 -6.65 13.48
CA ASP A 42 9.07 -5.49 14.36
C ASP A 42 8.98 -4.17 13.59
N ASP A 43 9.61 -4.07 12.41
CA ASP A 43 9.43 -2.91 11.50
C ASP A 43 7.96 -2.78 11.07
N ILE A 44 7.28 -3.89 10.78
CA ILE A 44 5.85 -3.91 10.41
C ILE A 44 4.98 -3.47 11.58
N LYS A 45 5.21 -4.03 12.77
CA LYS A 45 4.49 -3.64 14.00
C LYS A 45 4.70 -2.16 14.33
N GLN A 46 5.92 -1.65 14.17
CA GLN A 46 6.22 -0.24 14.35
C GLN A 46 5.47 0.62 13.34
N THR A 47 5.46 0.23 12.06
CA THR A 47 4.69 0.93 11.01
C THR A 47 3.21 1.01 11.36
N ILE A 48 2.61 -0.07 11.88
CA ILE A 48 1.22 -0.08 12.35
C ILE A 48 1.01 0.94 13.49
N GLN A 49 1.93 1.02 14.45
CA GLN A 49 1.88 2.05 15.49
C GLN A 49 2.06 3.46 14.92
N ASP A 50 2.88 3.64 13.89
CA ASP A 50 3.09 4.94 13.25
C ASP A 50 1.80 5.43 12.57
N PHE A 51 1.06 4.56 11.89
CA PHE A 51 -0.26 4.90 11.34
C PHE A 51 -1.28 5.24 12.44
N LYS A 52 -1.29 4.49 13.55
CA LYS A 52 -2.12 4.83 14.72
C LYS A 52 -1.75 6.21 15.28
N ASN A 53 -0.47 6.49 15.46
CA ASN A 53 -0.01 7.79 15.95
C ASN A 53 -0.37 8.91 14.96
N ALA A 54 -0.24 8.68 13.66
CA ALA A 54 -0.65 9.61 12.61
C ALA A 54 -2.16 9.90 12.67
N GLY A 55 -3.00 8.88 12.83
CA GLY A 55 -4.45 9.05 13.03
C GLY A 55 -4.77 9.89 14.26
N SER A 56 -4.13 9.63 15.41
CA SER A 56 -4.29 10.46 16.62
C SER A 56 -3.87 11.90 16.39
N ASN A 57 -2.76 12.12 15.68
CA ASN A 57 -2.26 13.44 15.36
C ASN A 57 -3.20 14.20 14.41
N ALA A 58 -3.78 13.52 13.42
CA ALA A 58 -4.78 14.10 12.53
C ALA A 58 -6.01 14.59 13.31
N MET A 59 -6.48 13.81 14.30
CA MET A 59 -7.57 14.24 15.18
C MET A 59 -7.21 15.45 16.03
N LYS A 60 -5.99 15.51 16.58
CA LYS A 60 -5.51 16.69 17.33
C LYS A 60 -5.36 17.92 16.44
N ALA A 61 -5.01 17.73 15.17
CA ALA A 61 -4.89 18.79 14.17
C ALA A 61 -6.24 19.30 13.66
N GLY A 62 -7.35 18.63 13.99
CA GLY A 62 -8.70 19.06 13.61
C GLY A 62 -9.13 18.62 12.20
N PHE A 63 -8.50 17.61 11.62
CA PHE A 63 -9.02 17.00 10.38
C PHE A 63 -10.36 16.31 10.63
N ASP A 64 -11.26 16.32 9.65
CA ASP A 64 -12.53 15.59 9.75
C ASP A 64 -12.35 14.06 9.66
N GLY A 65 -11.30 13.62 8.96
CA GLY A 65 -10.94 12.23 8.77
C GLY A 65 -9.61 12.09 8.03
N VAL A 66 -9.25 10.86 7.68
CA VAL A 66 -8.00 10.52 7.00
C VAL A 66 -8.25 9.49 5.89
N GLU A 67 -7.40 9.50 4.87
CA GLU A 67 -7.35 8.45 3.84
C GLU A 67 -6.07 7.63 4.01
N ILE A 68 -6.19 6.30 4.11
CA ILE A 68 -5.05 5.39 4.04
C ILE A 68 -4.66 5.24 2.57
N HIS A 69 -3.48 5.75 2.22
CA HIS A 69 -2.95 5.59 0.87
C HIS A 69 -2.39 4.18 0.66
N SER A 70 -3.22 3.27 0.15
CA SER A 70 -2.87 1.86 -0.12
C SER A 70 -2.80 1.53 -1.62
N SER A 71 -2.23 2.44 -2.41
CA SER A 71 -2.23 2.40 -3.88
C SER A 71 -0.90 2.89 -4.48
N ASN A 72 -0.81 2.91 -5.82
CA ASN A 72 0.23 3.58 -6.59
C ASN A 72 1.70 3.22 -6.23
N GLY A 73 1.98 1.95 -5.93
CA GLY A 73 3.36 1.47 -5.66
C GLY A 73 3.98 1.90 -4.33
N TYR A 74 3.19 2.46 -3.41
CA TYR A 74 3.62 2.71 -2.02
C TYR A 74 3.50 1.45 -1.16
N LEU A 75 3.88 1.55 0.11
CA LEU A 75 4.15 0.41 0.99
C LEU A 75 3.07 -0.67 0.98
N PHE A 76 1.80 -0.31 1.21
CA PHE A 76 0.72 -1.30 1.19
C PHE A 76 0.55 -1.98 -0.17
N HIS A 77 0.61 -1.22 -1.27
CA HIS A 77 0.54 -1.79 -2.62
C HIS A 77 1.70 -2.75 -2.87
N GLN A 78 2.89 -2.44 -2.33
CA GLN A 78 4.02 -3.36 -2.40
C GLN A 78 3.73 -4.67 -1.64
N PHE A 79 3.04 -4.62 -0.49
CA PHE A 79 2.63 -5.81 0.24
C PHE A 79 1.59 -6.63 -0.54
N PHE A 80 0.65 -5.99 -1.23
CA PHE A 80 -0.45 -6.67 -1.93
C PHE A 80 0.01 -7.49 -3.14
N THR A 81 1.08 -7.07 -3.82
CA THR A 81 1.48 -7.61 -5.12
C THR A 81 2.68 -8.56 -5.03
N ARG A 82 2.63 -9.66 -5.78
CA ARG A 82 3.69 -10.69 -5.75
C ARG A 82 5.00 -10.22 -6.38
N CYS A 83 4.97 -9.21 -7.26
CA CYS A 83 6.19 -8.68 -7.86
C CYS A 83 7.10 -7.96 -6.85
N SER A 84 6.56 -7.50 -5.71
CA SER A 84 7.29 -6.77 -4.67
C SER A 84 7.25 -7.42 -3.29
N ASN A 85 6.38 -8.40 -3.06
CA ASN A 85 6.29 -9.14 -1.79
C ASN A 85 6.55 -10.64 -2.01
N ASN A 86 7.79 -11.05 -1.72
CA ASN A 86 8.25 -12.43 -1.74
C ASN A 86 8.42 -13.01 -0.32
N ARG A 87 7.78 -12.40 0.69
CA ARG A 87 7.89 -12.85 2.08
C ARG A 87 7.30 -14.24 2.24
N THR A 88 7.86 -14.98 3.19
CA THR A 88 7.41 -16.35 3.55
C THR A 88 6.79 -16.41 4.95
N ASP A 89 6.59 -15.26 5.60
CA ASP A 89 5.98 -15.15 6.92
C ASP A 89 4.48 -14.79 6.84
N GLU A 90 3.90 -14.37 7.95
CA GLU A 90 2.47 -14.03 8.05
C GLU A 90 2.04 -12.81 7.21
N TYR A 91 2.99 -12.09 6.59
CA TYR A 91 2.72 -10.94 5.71
C TYR A 91 3.03 -11.22 4.23
N GLY A 92 3.31 -12.48 3.86
CA GLY A 92 3.49 -12.89 2.47
C GLY A 92 2.93 -14.27 2.14
N GLY A 93 3.16 -14.71 0.90
CA GLY A 93 2.56 -15.93 0.37
C GLY A 93 1.11 -15.71 -0.04
N SER A 94 0.14 -16.08 0.79
CA SER A 94 -1.28 -16.04 0.44
C SER A 94 -1.83 -14.62 0.27
N ILE A 95 -2.94 -14.47 -0.48
CA ILE A 95 -3.69 -13.21 -0.61
C ILE A 95 -4.03 -12.61 0.77
N GLU A 96 -4.51 -13.44 1.71
CA GLU A 96 -4.82 -13.01 3.07
C GLU A 96 -3.60 -12.41 3.78
N ASN A 97 -2.45 -13.08 3.71
CA ASN A 97 -1.23 -12.62 4.36
C ASN A 97 -0.71 -11.32 3.74
N ARG A 98 -0.71 -11.22 2.40
CA ARG A 98 -0.30 -10.01 1.68
C ARG A 98 -1.18 -8.80 2.04
N ALA A 99 -2.48 -9.01 2.25
CA ALA A 99 -3.41 -7.96 2.64
C ALA A 99 -3.43 -7.66 4.15
N ARG A 100 -2.87 -8.53 5.00
CA ARG A 100 -2.94 -8.47 6.47
C ARG A 100 -2.60 -7.11 7.05
N ILE A 101 -1.50 -6.52 6.60
CA ILE A 101 -0.99 -5.23 7.11
C ILE A 101 -2.01 -4.10 6.99
N LEU A 102 -2.83 -4.06 5.95
CA LEU A 102 -3.86 -3.01 5.79
C LEU A 102 -4.90 -3.10 6.90
N PHE A 103 -5.37 -4.31 7.21
CA PHE A 103 -6.40 -4.53 8.22
C PHE A 103 -5.87 -4.28 9.63
N GLU A 104 -4.63 -4.68 9.92
CA GLU A 104 -3.99 -4.37 11.20
C GLU A 104 -3.79 -2.86 11.40
N VAL A 105 -3.50 -2.12 10.33
CA VAL A 105 -3.44 -0.65 10.37
C VAL A 105 -4.82 -0.04 10.66
N ILE A 106 -5.87 -0.49 9.96
CA ILE A 106 -7.25 -0.02 10.21
C ILE A 106 -7.65 -0.31 11.67
N ASP A 107 -7.39 -1.53 12.15
CA ASP A 107 -7.68 -1.95 13.52
C ASP A 107 -6.89 -1.17 14.58
N ALA A 108 -5.67 -0.76 14.28
CA ALA A 108 -4.90 0.10 15.18
C ALA A 108 -5.45 1.54 15.19
N MET A 109 -5.81 2.08 14.02
CA MET A 109 -6.33 3.44 13.85
C MET A 109 -7.71 3.63 14.49
N LYS A 110 -8.62 2.64 14.41
CA LYS A 110 -9.94 2.74 15.08
C LYS A 110 -9.84 2.88 16.61
N GLY A 111 -8.70 2.53 17.20
CA GLY A 111 -8.42 2.75 18.62
C GLY A 111 -8.16 4.20 19.02
N VAL A 112 -7.97 5.11 18.04
CA VAL A 112 -7.65 6.54 18.30
C VAL A 112 -8.52 7.52 17.53
N MET A 113 -9.32 7.05 16.58
CA MET A 113 -10.26 7.88 15.83
C MET A 113 -11.51 7.06 15.44
N PRO A 114 -12.67 7.71 15.20
CA PRO A 114 -13.86 7.01 14.73
C PRO A 114 -13.61 6.27 13.41
N GLU A 115 -14.07 5.02 13.32
CA GLU A 115 -13.89 4.16 12.14
C GLU A 115 -14.48 4.79 10.87
N ASN A 116 -15.64 5.45 10.98
CA ASN A 116 -16.32 6.16 9.89
C ASN A 116 -15.67 7.49 9.49
N ARG A 117 -14.44 7.74 9.95
CA ARG A 117 -13.57 8.85 9.52
C ARG A 117 -12.28 8.35 8.87
N ILE A 118 -12.18 7.04 8.64
CA ILE A 118 -11.07 6.39 7.95
C ILE A 118 -11.57 6.02 6.55
N GLY A 119 -10.92 6.53 5.51
CA GLY A 119 -11.06 6.06 4.14
C GLY A 119 -9.85 5.21 3.72
N ALA A 120 -10.00 4.43 2.65
CA ALA A 120 -8.89 3.68 2.05
C ALA A 120 -8.86 3.90 0.54
N ARG A 121 -7.66 3.96 -0.06
CA ARG A 121 -7.49 4.22 -1.50
C ARG A 121 -6.72 3.13 -2.22
N LEU A 122 -7.34 2.49 -3.21
CA LEU A 122 -6.78 1.39 -4.01
C LEU A 122 -6.61 1.79 -5.48
N ASN A 123 -5.70 1.11 -6.18
CA ASN A 123 -5.54 1.18 -7.62
C ASN A 123 -5.24 -0.23 -8.16
N PRO A 124 -6.27 -1.05 -8.42
CA PRO A 124 -6.10 -2.48 -8.67
C PRO A 124 -5.34 -2.83 -9.95
N SER A 125 -5.38 -1.96 -10.96
CA SER A 125 -4.75 -2.19 -12.28
C SER A 125 -3.60 -1.22 -12.55
N PHE A 126 -2.93 -0.77 -11.49
CA PHE A 126 -1.69 -0.01 -11.61
C PHE A 126 -0.58 -0.92 -12.16
N ASN A 127 -0.11 -0.65 -13.38
CA ASN A 127 0.82 -1.54 -14.08
C ASN A 127 2.01 -0.78 -14.66
N GLU A 128 3.21 -1.38 -14.57
CA GLU A 128 4.49 -0.89 -15.12
C GLU A 128 4.98 0.45 -14.56
N ILE A 129 4.34 0.97 -13.51
CA ILE A 129 4.72 2.22 -12.85
C ILE A 129 5.25 1.89 -11.45
N PHE A 130 6.36 2.53 -11.08
CA PHE A 130 7.00 2.38 -9.76
C PHE A 130 7.28 0.93 -9.34
N GLY A 131 7.57 0.05 -10.31
CA GLY A 131 7.95 -1.35 -10.08
C GLY A 131 6.78 -2.28 -9.76
N ILE A 132 5.52 -1.84 -9.90
CA ILE A 132 4.35 -2.70 -9.77
C ILE A 132 4.01 -3.32 -11.12
N MET A 133 3.83 -4.64 -11.12
CA MET A 133 3.37 -5.42 -12.26
C MET A 133 2.14 -6.20 -11.84
N VAL A 134 1.11 -6.16 -12.67
CA VAL A 134 -0.09 -6.98 -12.45
C VAL A 134 0.17 -8.43 -12.87
N ASP A 135 -0.47 -9.36 -12.18
CA ASP A 135 -0.44 -10.80 -12.45
C ASP A 135 -1.82 -11.44 -12.18
N GLU A 136 -1.90 -12.75 -12.37
CA GLU A 136 -3.14 -13.52 -12.20
C GLU A 136 -3.76 -13.44 -10.80
N GLU A 137 -2.99 -13.09 -9.77
CA GLU A 137 -3.48 -12.93 -8.39
C GLU A 137 -3.77 -11.48 -8.03
N THR A 138 -3.42 -10.52 -8.88
CA THR A 138 -3.54 -9.10 -8.55
C THR A 138 -5.00 -8.70 -8.34
N ILE A 139 -5.87 -8.91 -9.33
CA ILE A 139 -7.31 -8.61 -9.18
C ILE A 139 -7.95 -9.43 -8.05
N PRO A 140 -7.73 -10.76 -7.93
CA PRO A 140 -8.20 -11.53 -6.78
C PRO A 140 -7.74 -11.00 -5.41
N THR A 141 -6.55 -10.42 -5.32
CA THR A 141 -6.07 -9.78 -4.09
C THR A 141 -6.89 -8.54 -3.75
N PHE A 142 -7.16 -7.70 -4.74
CA PHE A 142 -7.98 -6.51 -4.55
C PHE A 142 -9.45 -6.86 -4.28
N GLU A 143 -10.01 -7.92 -4.90
CA GLU A 143 -11.34 -8.45 -4.58
C GLU A 143 -11.43 -8.89 -3.13
N TYR A 144 -10.44 -9.65 -2.63
CA TYR A 144 -10.37 -10.01 -1.23
C TYR A 144 -10.31 -8.78 -0.31
N ILE A 145 -9.52 -7.77 -0.67
CA ILE A 145 -9.41 -6.54 0.12
C ILE A 145 -10.76 -5.83 0.17
N VAL A 146 -11.40 -5.58 -0.97
CA VAL A 146 -12.69 -4.87 -1.07
C VAL A 146 -13.78 -5.62 -0.32
N GLU A 147 -13.88 -6.94 -0.49
CA GLU A 147 -14.87 -7.75 0.23
C GLU A 147 -14.66 -7.68 1.75
N LYS A 148 -13.42 -7.79 2.22
CA LYS A 148 -13.13 -7.71 3.65
C LYS A 148 -13.30 -6.29 4.21
N LEU A 149 -13.11 -5.25 3.41
CA LEU A 149 -13.40 -3.87 3.82
C LEU A 149 -14.90 -3.67 4.14
N ASN A 150 -15.81 -4.44 3.55
CA ASN A 150 -17.25 -4.39 3.86
C ASN A 150 -17.58 -4.78 5.32
N SER A 151 -16.67 -5.44 6.05
CA SER A 151 -16.86 -5.72 7.48
C SER A 151 -16.53 -4.53 8.40
N TYR A 152 -16.05 -3.42 7.84
CA TYR A 152 -15.67 -2.21 8.57
C TYR A 152 -16.66 -1.08 8.25
N ASN A 153 -16.94 -0.21 9.23
CA ASN A 153 -17.75 0.99 9.01
C ASN A 153 -16.86 2.17 8.55
N LEU A 154 -16.12 1.97 7.46
CA LEU A 154 -15.24 3.02 6.89
C LEU A 154 -16.04 4.18 6.31
N ALA A 155 -15.40 5.34 6.21
CA ALA A 155 -16.00 6.53 5.60
C ALA A 155 -16.28 6.34 4.11
N TYR A 156 -15.32 5.74 3.39
CA TYR A 156 -15.40 5.47 1.96
C TYR A 156 -14.28 4.52 1.51
N LEU A 157 -14.49 3.90 0.35
CA LEU A 157 -13.44 3.32 -0.48
C LEU A 157 -13.22 4.22 -1.69
N HIS A 158 -11.97 4.58 -1.97
CA HIS A 158 -11.58 5.35 -3.13
C HIS A 158 -10.85 4.44 -4.12
N LEU A 159 -11.51 4.15 -5.24
CA LEU A 159 -10.93 3.38 -6.34
C LEU A 159 -10.38 4.34 -7.41
N SER A 160 -9.10 4.18 -7.74
CA SER A 160 -8.49 4.88 -8.87
C SER A 160 -8.49 3.98 -10.11
N GLU A 161 -8.88 4.55 -11.24
CA GLU A 161 -8.68 3.93 -12.56
C GLU A 161 -7.18 3.80 -12.88
N PRO A 162 -6.80 2.92 -13.83
CA PRO A 162 -5.44 2.79 -14.30
C PRO A 162 -4.88 4.12 -14.80
N PHE A 163 -3.60 4.36 -14.56
CA PHE A 163 -2.93 5.61 -15.02
C PHE A 163 -2.46 5.52 -16.48
N ASN A 164 -2.38 4.32 -17.02
CA ASN A 164 -2.00 3.98 -18.38
C ASN A 164 -3.07 3.06 -19.00
N ASP A 165 -3.08 2.96 -20.33
CA ASP A 165 -3.96 2.01 -21.01
C ASP A 165 -3.55 0.57 -20.66
N VAL A 166 -4.49 -0.16 -20.06
CA VAL A 166 -4.31 -1.56 -19.66
C VAL A 166 -5.19 -2.51 -20.47
N THR A 167 -5.83 -2.05 -21.55
CA THR A 167 -6.77 -2.86 -22.37
C THR A 167 -6.15 -4.18 -22.85
N ASN A 168 -4.84 -4.17 -23.15
CA ASN A 168 -4.10 -5.34 -23.62
C ASN A 168 -3.11 -5.89 -22.58
N VAL A 169 -3.21 -5.46 -21.32
CA VAL A 169 -2.38 -5.98 -20.23
C VAL A 169 -3.08 -7.20 -19.64
N PRO A 170 -2.47 -8.40 -19.70
CA PRO A 170 -3.07 -9.59 -19.11
C PRO A 170 -3.40 -9.38 -17.62
N PHE A 171 -4.54 -9.90 -17.19
CA PHE A 171 -5.04 -9.85 -15.81
C PHE A 171 -5.43 -8.46 -15.27
N ALA A 172 -5.21 -7.38 -16.03
CA ALA A 172 -5.70 -6.05 -15.67
C ALA A 172 -7.19 -5.89 -16.00
N VAL A 173 -7.84 -4.98 -15.28
CA VAL A 173 -9.21 -4.52 -15.51
C VAL A 173 -9.17 -3.05 -15.94
N SER A 174 -9.81 -2.74 -17.07
CA SER A 174 -9.78 -1.39 -17.66
C SER A 174 -10.84 -0.44 -17.10
N ASN A 175 -11.91 -0.96 -16.49
CA ASN A 175 -12.95 -0.18 -15.83
C ASN A 175 -13.10 -0.67 -14.39
N ILE A 176 -12.36 -0.04 -13.47
CA ILE A 176 -12.28 -0.47 -12.08
C ILE A 176 -13.61 -0.24 -11.38
N ALA A 177 -14.24 0.91 -11.57
CA ALA A 177 -15.50 1.24 -10.90
C ALA A 177 -16.68 0.35 -11.34
N GLU A 178 -16.63 -0.23 -12.55
CA GLU A 178 -17.66 -1.19 -12.99
C GLU A 178 -17.42 -2.61 -12.45
N HIS A 179 -16.16 -2.98 -12.16
CA HIS A 179 -15.80 -4.31 -11.68
C HIS A 179 -16.08 -4.52 -10.18
N PHE A 180 -15.87 -3.48 -9.35
CA PHE A 180 -16.01 -3.53 -7.89
C PHE A 180 -17.29 -2.85 -7.41
#